data_AF-A0A842N0V7-F1
#
_entry.id   AF-A0A842N0V7-F1
#
_cell.length_a   1.000
_cell.length_b   1.000
_cell.length_c   1.000
_cell.angle_alpha   90.00
_cell.angle_beta   90.00
_cell.angle_gamma   90.00
#
_symmetry.space_group_name_H-M   'P 1'
#
loop_
_entity.id
_entity.type
_entity.pdbx_description
1 polymer ?
#
loop_
_entity_poly.entity_id
_entity_poly.type
_entity_poly.pdbx_seq_one_letter_code
_entity_poly.pdbx_strand_id
1 'polypeptide(L)'
;MAVVRRLSLGILFGLIVFSLALVVSYVVLDQFYGQEQISYSVQILSIEDHGRRISIDDVSFAVENVEFVSDAKGDNYYRLAIVPEFFLASKASDESVPPPAVKEQGTEGATEVRYYISVPAISYDQALESESSVVISNITLIESRPVNTLPLAATLGASVGILAVAIWVGYRQAWGEATSTLLEHGLHDMTVRDVEIVGHIMERGEFTIPELMKLSNASKITVWRTVQRLVQKGLVVQTDKTRLSSNGLGGRGKPSRIYRYVGKSGQDKTILGSKTTS
;
A
#
# COMPACT_ATOMS: atom_id res chain seq x y z
N MET A 1 8.76 -34.88 -16.06
CA MET A 1 7.90 -34.09 -16.99
C MET A 1 6.73 -33.37 -16.33
N ALA A 2 5.96 -34.00 -15.42
CA ALA A 2 4.78 -33.36 -14.82
C ALA A 2 5.09 -32.10 -13.97
N VAL A 3 6.22 -32.06 -13.26
CA VAL A 3 6.64 -30.91 -12.45
C VAL A 3 6.95 -29.69 -13.33
N VAL A 4 7.67 -29.88 -14.43
CA VAL A 4 8.02 -28.82 -15.38
C VAL A 4 6.77 -28.19 -16.02
N ARG A 5 5.78 -29.01 -16.40
CA ARG A 5 4.50 -28.52 -16.94
C ARG A 5 3.67 -27.71 -15.93
N ARG A 6 3.77 -28.03 -14.64
CA ARG A 6 3.06 -27.30 -13.58
C ARG A 6 3.68 -25.92 -13.33
N LEU A 7 5.01 -25.87 -13.31
CA LEU A 7 5.76 -24.63 -13.15
C LEU A 7 5.54 -23.70 -14.34
N SER A 8 5.55 -24.23 -15.57
CA SER A 8 5.28 -23.43 -16.78
C SER A 8 3.86 -22.84 -16.79
N LEU A 9 2.85 -23.57 -16.31
CA LEU A 9 1.48 -23.05 -16.19
C LEU A 9 1.35 -21.94 -15.14
N GLY A 10 2.04 -22.07 -14.00
CA GLY A 10 2.07 -21.02 -12.98
C GLY A 10 2.74 -19.75 -13.49
N ILE A 11 3.85 -19.87 -14.23
CA ILE A 11 4.53 -18.74 -14.87
C ILE A 11 3.62 -18.08 -15.91
N LEU A 12 2.95 -18.87 -16.76
CA LEU A 12 2.02 -18.34 -17.76
C LEU A 12 0.87 -17.55 -17.10
N PHE A 13 0.30 -18.09 -16.03
CA PHE A 13 -0.74 -17.41 -15.25
C PHE A 13 -0.21 -16.09 -14.67
N GLY A 14 0.99 -16.10 -14.08
CA GLY A 14 1.67 -14.90 -13.58
C GLY A 14 1.87 -13.84 -14.66
N LEU A 15 2.31 -14.23 -15.86
CA LEU A 15 2.52 -13.32 -16.99
C LEU A 15 1.22 -12.69 -17.50
N ILE A 16 0.12 -13.44 -17.51
CA ILE A 16 -1.20 -12.92 -17.88
C ILE A 16 -1.66 -11.87 -16.87
N VAL A 17 -1.54 -12.17 -15.58
CA VAL A 17 -1.91 -11.23 -14.50
C VAL A 17 -1.03 -9.99 -14.53
N PHE A 18 0.29 -10.15 -14.73
CA PHE A 18 1.25 -9.06 -14.90
C PHE A 18 0.84 -8.14 -16.06
N SER A 19 0.57 -8.70 -17.23
CA SER A 19 0.25 -7.93 -18.43
C SER A 19 -1.05 -7.14 -18.25
N LEU A 20 -2.07 -7.76 -17.64
CA LEU A 20 -3.33 -7.10 -17.35
C LEU A 20 -3.15 -5.95 -16.34
N ALA A 21 -2.42 -6.20 -15.25
CA ALA A 21 -2.15 -5.20 -14.22
C ALA A 21 -1.33 -4.02 -14.77
N LEU A 22 -0.35 -4.29 -15.64
CA LEU A 22 0.45 -3.26 -16.31
C LEU A 22 -0.43 -2.36 -17.18
N VAL A 23 -1.28 -2.94 -18.03
CA VAL A 23 -2.17 -2.17 -18.93
C VAL A 23 -3.14 -1.30 -18.12
N VAL A 24 -3.79 -1.87 -17.11
CA VAL A 24 -4.74 -1.13 -16.25
C VAL A 24 -4.02 -0.01 -15.49
N SER A 25 -2.87 -0.30 -14.89
CA SER A 25 -2.10 0.70 -14.14
C SER A 25 -1.61 1.83 -15.05
N TYR A 26 -1.17 1.50 -16.27
CA TYR A 26 -0.74 2.48 -17.25
C TYR A 26 -1.88 3.43 -17.62
N VAL A 27 -3.06 2.90 -17.97
CA VAL A 27 -4.23 3.72 -18.33
C VAL A 27 -4.64 4.65 -17.17
N VAL A 28 -4.68 4.13 -15.94
CA VAL A 28 -5.04 4.95 -14.77
C VAL A 28 -3.99 6.03 -14.51
N LEU A 29 -2.70 5.67 -14.52
CA LEU A 29 -1.63 6.65 -14.28
C LEU A 29 -1.57 7.69 -15.38
N ASP A 30 -1.73 7.31 -16.64
CA ASP A 30 -1.75 8.24 -17.77
C ASP A 30 -2.93 9.22 -17.67
N GLN A 31 -4.09 8.75 -17.23
CA GLN A 31 -5.25 9.61 -17.01
C GLN A 31 -5.00 10.67 -15.90
N PHE A 32 -4.28 10.32 -14.83
CA PHE A 32 -4.04 11.24 -13.71
C PHE A 32 -2.78 12.10 -13.86
N TYR A 33 -1.74 11.57 -14.51
CA TYR A 33 -0.40 12.16 -14.54
C TYR A 33 0.15 12.40 -15.96
N GLY A 34 -0.53 11.90 -17.00
CA GLY A 34 -0.15 12.09 -18.39
C GLY A 34 -0.64 13.41 -18.99
N GLN A 35 -1.58 14.10 -18.34
CA GLN A 35 -1.96 15.45 -18.73
C GLN A 35 -1.00 16.48 -18.14
N GLU A 36 -0.59 17.44 -18.97
CA GLU A 36 0.12 18.64 -18.53
C GLU A 36 -0.77 19.39 -17.52
N GLN A 37 -0.36 19.40 -16.25
CA GLN A 37 -1.04 20.20 -15.23
C GLN A 37 -0.34 21.55 -15.18
N ILE A 38 -1.01 22.55 -15.75
CA ILE A 38 -0.69 23.96 -15.54
C ILE A 38 -1.40 24.37 -14.25
N SER A 39 -0.63 24.50 -13.16
CA SER A 39 -1.14 25.05 -11.92
C SER A 39 -0.86 26.55 -11.88
N TYR A 40 -1.91 27.36 -11.73
CA TYR A 40 -1.80 28.79 -11.52
C TYR A 40 -1.87 29.07 -10.03
N SER A 41 -0.77 29.54 -9.46
CA SER A 41 -0.78 30.13 -8.12
C SER A 41 -0.71 31.64 -8.27
N VAL A 42 -1.79 32.34 -7.90
CA VAL A 42 -1.81 33.79 -7.83
C VAL A 42 -1.49 34.17 -6.39
N GLN A 43 -0.34 34.80 -6.19
CA GLN A 43 0.05 35.32 -4.88
C GLN A 43 -0.03 36.83 -4.89
N ILE A 44 -0.67 37.38 -3.87
CA ILE A 44 -0.80 38.81 -3.69
C ILE A 44 0.33 39.26 -2.77
N LEU A 45 1.20 40.10 -3.31
CA LEU A 45 2.32 40.70 -2.60
C LEU A 45 2.04 42.19 -2.39
N SER A 46 2.02 42.67 -1.16
CA SER A 46 2.00 44.11 -0.87
C SER A 46 3.41 44.58 -0.51
N ILE A 47 3.84 45.69 -1.09
CA ILE A 47 5.05 46.41 -0.68
C ILE A 47 4.60 47.58 0.19
N GLU A 48 5.14 47.64 1.40
CA GLU A 48 4.78 48.59 2.45
C GLU A 48 6.04 49.32 2.93
N ASP A 49 5.82 50.45 3.62
CA ASP A 49 6.87 51.22 4.29
C ASP A 49 8.07 51.57 3.36
N HIS A 50 7.79 52.04 2.14
CA HIS A 50 8.81 52.38 1.14
C HIS A 50 9.77 51.23 0.84
N GLY A 51 9.24 50.03 0.63
CA GLY A 51 10.05 48.85 0.27
C GLY A 51 10.75 48.18 1.45
N ARG A 52 10.50 48.63 2.69
CA ARG A 52 11.10 48.01 3.89
C ARG A 52 10.34 46.79 4.39
N ARG A 53 9.05 46.71 4.07
CA ARG A 53 8.18 45.62 4.49
C ARG A 53 7.44 45.05 3.29
N ILE A 54 7.25 43.74 3.30
CA ILE A 54 6.48 43.02 2.28
C ILE A 54 5.46 42.14 3.00
N SER A 55 4.22 42.11 2.52
CA SER A 55 3.22 41.15 2.97
C SER A 55 2.89 40.14 1.87
N ILE A 56 2.81 38.86 2.22
CA ILE A 56 2.42 37.77 1.32
C ILE A 56 1.39 36.92 2.07
N ASP A 57 0.16 36.83 1.54
CA ASP A 57 -0.94 36.03 2.13
C ASP A 57 -1.08 36.24 3.66
N ASP A 58 -1.13 37.51 4.10
CA ASP A 58 -1.21 37.98 5.49
C ASP A 58 0.05 37.76 6.37
N VAL A 59 1.17 37.31 5.79
CA VAL A 59 2.45 37.19 6.49
C VAL A 59 3.36 38.35 6.13
N SER A 60 3.80 39.11 7.15
CA SER A 60 4.74 40.23 6.97
C SER A 60 6.20 39.82 7.08
N PHE A 61 7.01 40.37 6.18
CA PHE A 61 8.44 40.16 6.07
C PHE A 61 9.17 41.50 6.07
N ALA A 62 10.29 41.56 6.81
CA ALA A 62 11.23 42.67 6.75
C ALA A 62 12.21 42.46 5.60
N VAL A 63 12.49 43.51 4.84
CA VAL A 63 13.48 43.50 3.76
C VAL A 63 14.85 43.87 4.33
N GLU A 64 15.80 42.94 4.31
CA GLU A 64 17.15 43.14 4.82
C GLU A 64 18.11 43.70 3.76
N ASN A 65 17.98 43.21 2.53
CA ASN A 65 18.86 43.61 1.44
C ASN A 65 18.10 43.64 0.11
N VAL A 66 18.53 44.54 -0.78
CA VAL A 66 17.91 44.78 -2.08
C VAL A 66 19.00 44.78 -3.13
N GLU A 67 18.93 43.84 -4.06
CA GLU A 67 19.89 43.71 -5.16
C GLU A 67 19.17 43.91 -6.48
N PHE A 68 19.66 44.83 -7.32
CA PHE A 68 19.13 45.01 -8.67
C PHE A 68 19.71 43.95 -9.60
N VAL A 69 18.86 43.22 -10.31
CA VAL A 69 19.26 42.14 -11.23
C VAL A 69 18.58 42.35 -12.58
N SER A 70 19.33 42.11 -13.65
CA SER A 70 18.85 42.14 -15.04
C SER A 70 19.06 40.76 -15.65
N ASP A 71 17.97 40.12 -16.10
CA ASP A 71 18.04 38.81 -16.77
C ASP A 71 18.58 38.97 -18.21
N ALA A 72 19.06 37.88 -18.80
CA ALA A 72 19.46 37.79 -20.21
C ALA A 72 18.34 38.18 -21.19
N LYS A 73 17.07 38.16 -20.74
CA LYS A 73 15.90 38.63 -21.50
C LYS A 73 15.72 40.15 -21.49
N GLY A 74 16.50 40.88 -20.70
CA GLY A 74 16.38 42.33 -20.50
C GLY A 74 15.32 42.72 -19.44
N ASP A 75 14.74 41.74 -18.74
CA ASP A 75 13.81 41.99 -17.66
C ASP A 75 14.58 42.44 -16.41
N ASN A 76 14.18 43.59 -15.86
CA ASN A 76 14.79 44.19 -14.67
C ASN A 76 13.94 43.91 -13.44
N TYR A 77 14.55 43.37 -12.39
CA TYR A 77 13.88 43.07 -11.12
C TYR A 77 14.80 43.34 -9.93
N TYR A 78 14.19 43.63 -8.78
CA TYR A 78 14.88 43.64 -7.50
C TYR A 78 14.75 42.28 -6.85
N ARG A 79 15.89 41.76 -6.41
CA ARG A 79 16.00 40.58 -5.58
C ARG A 79 16.09 41.03 -4.12
N LEU A 80 15.03 40.75 -3.37
CA LEU A 80 14.87 41.20 -1.99
C LEU A 80 15.20 40.04 -1.05
N ALA A 81 16.19 40.22 -0.18
CA ALA A 81 16.45 39.31 0.94
C ALA A 81 15.46 39.65 2.04
N ILE A 82 14.61 38.69 2.39
CA ILE A 82 13.51 38.89 3.34
C ILE A 82 13.68 38.01 4.57
N VAL A 83 13.29 38.54 5.73
CA VAL A 83 13.20 37.80 6.99
C VAL A 83 11.79 37.93 7.54
N PRO A 84 11.09 36.82 7.82
CA PRO A 84 9.74 36.90 8.35
C PRO A 84 9.77 37.53 9.75
N GLU A 85 8.87 38.47 10.02
CA GLU A 85 8.95 39.27 11.26
C GLU A 85 8.77 38.42 12.52
N PHE A 86 8.07 37.29 12.42
CA PHE A 86 7.93 36.34 13.52
C PHE A 86 9.26 35.66 13.90
N PHE A 87 10.25 35.57 13.01
CA PHE A 87 11.61 35.13 13.37
C PHE A 87 12.40 36.20 14.13
N LEU A 88 12.09 37.49 13.90
CA LEU A 88 12.66 38.58 14.70
C LEU A 88 12.05 38.59 16.11
N ALA A 89 10.79 38.20 16.25
CA ALA A 89 10.06 38.18 17.51
C ALA A 89 10.17 36.87 18.31
N SER A 90 10.39 35.72 17.66
CA SER A 90 10.38 34.40 18.30
C SER A 90 11.66 33.59 18.02
N LYS A 91 12.22 32.99 19.07
CA LYS A 91 13.45 32.17 19.04
C LYS A 91 13.25 30.71 18.59
N ALA A 92 12.08 30.33 18.07
CA ALA A 92 11.75 28.92 17.79
C ALA A 92 11.30 28.73 16.34
N SER A 93 12.16 28.06 15.56
CA SER A 93 12.09 27.94 14.11
C SER A 93 11.63 26.53 13.68
N ASP A 94 10.32 26.29 13.61
CA ASP A 94 9.79 25.09 12.91
C ASP A 94 8.60 25.43 11.99
N GLU A 95 8.27 26.72 11.82
CA GLU A 95 7.15 27.15 10.98
C GLU A 95 7.59 27.33 9.53
N SER A 96 6.88 26.69 8.60
CA SER A 96 7.23 26.73 7.17
C SER A 96 6.91 28.10 6.57
N VAL A 97 7.90 28.74 5.96
CA VAL A 97 7.69 29.99 5.23
C VAL A 97 6.86 29.72 3.96
N PRO A 98 5.77 30.47 3.71
CA PRO A 98 4.97 30.28 2.51
C PRO A 98 5.76 30.63 1.24
N PRO A 99 5.51 29.93 0.11
CA PRO A 99 6.02 30.36 -1.20
C PRO A 99 5.58 31.81 -1.47
N PRO A 100 6.34 32.60 -2.25
CA PRO A 100 7.35 32.21 -3.23
C PRO A 100 8.79 32.34 -2.70
N ALA A 101 8.97 32.47 -1.39
CA ALA A 101 10.28 32.61 -0.77
C ALA A 101 11.19 31.42 -1.09
N VAL A 102 12.22 31.64 -1.91
CA VAL A 102 13.19 30.59 -2.27
C VAL A 102 14.26 30.53 -1.20
N LYS A 103 14.43 29.35 -0.60
CA LYS A 103 15.53 29.04 0.32
C LYS A 103 16.79 28.81 -0.49
N GLU A 104 17.73 29.75 -0.46
CA GLU A 104 19.08 29.47 -0.91
C GLU A 104 19.91 28.95 0.26
N GLN A 105 20.48 27.76 0.09
CA GLN A 105 21.46 27.22 1.02
C GLN A 105 22.76 27.99 0.77
N GLY A 106 23.18 28.78 1.76
CA GLY A 106 24.43 29.52 1.67
C GLY A 106 25.60 28.59 1.33
N THR A 107 26.52 29.09 0.51
CA THR A 107 27.78 28.43 0.17
C THR A 107 28.48 27.95 1.45
N GLU A 108 29.02 26.72 1.41
CA GLU A 108 29.63 25.97 2.52
C GLU A 108 30.12 26.84 3.70
N GLY A 109 29.35 26.88 4.80
CA GLY A 109 29.79 27.49 6.07
C GLY A 109 28.81 28.48 6.71
N ALA A 110 27.81 28.98 5.99
CA ALA A 110 26.77 29.85 6.56
C ALA A 110 25.56 29.03 7.02
N THR A 111 25.30 28.98 8.33
CA THR A 111 24.10 28.37 8.94
C THR A 111 22.84 29.21 8.79
N GLU A 112 22.94 30.39 8.18
CA GLU A 112 21.84 31.34 8.05
C GLU A 112 21.01 31.02 6.79
N VAL A 113 19.76 30.62 7.01
CA VAL A 113 18.78 30.42 5.94
C VAL A 113 18.28 31.78 5.50
N ARG A 114 18.59 32.19 4.26
CA ARG A 114 18.10 33.43 3.67
C ARG A 114 16.98 33.13 2.68
N TYR A 115 15.93 33.94 2.76
CA TYR A 115 14.79 33.87 1.85
C TYR A 115 14.89 35.02 0.85
N TYR A 116 14.66 34.71 -0.42
CA TYR A 116 14.68 35.71 -1.48
C TYR A 116 13.34 35.76 -2.21
N ILE A 117 12.94 36.96 -2.59
CA ILE A 117 11.81 37.22 -3.47
C ILE A 117 12.21 38.17 -4.59
N SER A 118 11.75 37.89 -5.81
CA SER A 118 11.99 38.74 -6.98
C SER A 118 10.77 39.61 -7.25
N VAL A 119 10.99 40.92 -7.34
CA VAL A 119 9.96 41.92 -7.57
C VAL A 119 10.31 42.73 -8.83
N PRO A 120 9.38 42.96 -9.77
CA PRO A 120 9.65 43.78 -10.95
C PRO A 120 10.16 45.17 -10.57
N ALA A 121 11.20 45.66 -11.25
CA ALA A 121 11.84 46.93 -10.91
C ALA A 121 10.85 48.10 -10.86
N ILE A 122 9.96 48.17 -11.86
CA ILE A 122 8.92 49.20 -11.99
C ILE A 122 8.01 49.23 -10.74
N SER A 123 7.60 48.06 -10.24
CA SER A 123 6.69 47.98 -9.10
C SER A 123 7.38 48.34 -7.80
N TYR A 124 8.66 47.99 -7.66
CA TYR A 124 9.46 48.35 -6.49
C TYR A 124 9.79 49.84 -6.47
N ASP A 125 10.18 50.42 -7.60
CA ASP A 125 10.46 51.85 -7.75
C ASP A 125 9.20 52.68 -7.45
N GLN A 126 8.04 52.23 -7.95
CA GLN A 126 6.76 52.85 -7.61
C GLN A 126 6.46 52.79 -6.10
N ALA A 127 6.84 51.71 -5.43
CA ALA A 127 6.67 51.58 -3.97
C ALA A 127 7.65 52.45 -3.17
N LEU A 128 8.84 52.76 -3.71
CA LEU A 128 9.76 53.71 -3.11
C LEU A 128 9.24 55.14 -3.17
N GLU A 129 8.63 55.51 -4.30
CA GLU A 129 8.09 56.85 -4.55
C GLU A 129 6.71 57.07 -3.91
N SER A 130 5.93 56.01 -3.71
CA SER A 130 4.59 56.10 -3.12
C SER A 130 4.64 56.11 -1.59
N GLU A 131 3.81 56.95 -0.97
CA GLU A 131 3.50 56.88 0.46
C GLU A 131 2.47 55.79 0.80
N SER A 132 1.89 55.14 -0.22
CA SER A 132 0.85 54.12 -0.08
C SER A 132 1.36 52.72 -0.46
N SER A 133 0.76 51.70 0.14
CA SER A 133 1.09 50.30 -0.15
C SER A 133 0.84 49.95 -1.63
N VAL A 134 1.83 49.36 -2.30
CA VAL A 134 1.71 48.91 -3.69
C VAL A 134 1.42 47.42 -3.73
N VAL A 135 0.30 47.02 -4.35
CA VAL A 135 -0.12 45.62 -4.46
C VAL A 135 0.29 45.05 -5.82
N ILE A 136 1.02 43.94 -5.78
CA ILE A 136 1.52 43.20 -6.94
C ILE A 136 0.90 41.80 -6.91
N SER A 137 0.21 41.44 -7.99
CA SER A 137 -0.22 40.07 -8.22
C SER A 137 0.89 39.32 -8.94
N ASN A 138 1.65 38.49 -8.24
CA ASN A 138 2.61 37.59 -8.88
C ASN A 138 1.91 36.29 -9.27
N ILE A 139 1.77 36.06 -10.57
CA ILE A 139 1.20 34.82 -11.10
C ILE A 139 2.35 33.86 -11.34
N THR A 140 2.53 32.90 -10.45
CA THR A 140 3.54 31.85 -10.63
C THR A 140 2.90 30.73 -11.44
N LEU A 141 3.39 30.53 -12.66
CA LEU A 141 2.97 29.44 -13.53
C LEU A 141 3.87 28.24 -13.24
N ILE A 142 3.33 27.23 -12.56
CA ILE A 142 4.04 25.98 -12.32
C ILE A 142 3.67 25.03 -13.45
N GLU A 143 4.52 24.98 -14.48
CA GLU A 143 4.48 23.97 -15.52
C GLU A 143 5.05 22.67 -14.95
N SER A 144 4.16 21.75 -14.55
CA SER A 144 4.58 20.41 -14.18
C SER A 144 4.72 19.58 -15.45
N ARG A 145 5.93 19.07 -15.71
CA ARG A 145 6.15 18.13 -16.83
C ARG A 145 5.38 16.84 -16.56
N PRO A 146 4.75 16.24 -17.59
CA PRO A 146 4.05 14.98 -17.43
C PRO A 146 5.01 13.93 -16.88
N VAL A 147 4.59 13.27 -15.81
CA VAL A 147 5.40 12.22 -15.19
C VAL A 147 5.40 11.03 -16.12
N ASN A 148 6.57 10.44 -16.41
CA ASN A 148 6.62 9.21 -17.18
C ASN A 148 5.97 8.08 -16.37
N THR A 149 4.77 7.65 -16.79
CA THR A 149 3.92 6.70 -16.06
C THR A 149 4.32 5.24 -16.27
N LEU A 150 5.11 4.94 -17.31
CA LEU A 150 5.46 3.57 -17.70
C LEU A 150 6.28 2.82 -16.64
N PRO A 151 7.34 3.40 -16.02
CA PRO A 151 8.08 2.74 -14.95
C PRO A 151 7.21 2.43 -13.73
N LEU A 152 6.31 3.34 -13.36
CA LEU A 152 5.36 3.17 -12.25
C LEU A 152 4.35 2.05 -12.54
N ALA A 153 3.79 2.02 -13.75
CA ALA A 153 2.89 0.95 -14.16
C ALA A 153 3.59 -0.41 -14.18
N ALA A 154 4.86 -0.46 -14.62
CA ALA A 154 5.64 -1.69 -14.66
C ALA A 154 5.93 -2.26 -13.26
N THR A 155 6.24 -1.42 -12.27
CA THR A 155 6.50 -1.89 -10.89
C THR A 155 5.23 -2.41 -10.22
N LEU A 156 4.09 -1.76 -10.44
CA LEU A 156 2.78 -2.24 -10.00
C LEU A 156 2.41 -3.57 -10.68
N GLY A 157 2.59 -3.66 -11.99
CA GLY A 157 2.39 -4.91 -12.73
C GLY A 157 3.24 -6.04 -12.18
N ALA A 158 4.54 -5.80 -11.95
CA ALA A 158 5.49 -6.79 -11.46
C ALA A 158 5.11 -7.34 -10.08
N SER A 159 4.75 -6.44 -9.16
CA SER A 159 4.37 -6.81 -7.79
C SER A 159 3.09 -7.66 -7.76
N VAL A 160 2.07 -7.30 -8.55
CA VAL A 160 0.83 -8.11 -8.67
C VAL A 160 1.10 -9.46 -9.34
N GLY A 161 1.93 -9.50 -10.40
CA GLY A 161 2.30 -10.73 -11.09
C GLY A 161 3.02 -11.73 -10.18
N ILE A 162 3.98 -11.27 -9.38
CA ILE A 162 4.70 -12.12 -8.40
C ILE A 162 3.74 -12.68 -7.35
N LEU A 163 2.83 -11.84 -6.82
CA LEU A 163 1.84 -12.26 -5.83
C LEU A 163 0.93 -13.36 -6.39
N ALA A 164 0.47 -13.22 -7.64
CA ALA A 164 -0.36 -14.22 -8.30
C ALA A 164 0.35 -15.58 -8.45
N VAL A 165 1.65 -15.57 -8.81
CA VAL A 165 2.45 -16.80 -8.87
C VAL A 165 2.60 -17.42 -7.48
N ALA A 166 2.86 -16.62 -6.45
CA ALA A 166 3.01 -17.12 -5.08
C ALA A 166 1.71 -17.80 -4.57
N ILE A 167 0.56 -17.17 -4.79
CA ILE A 167 -0.75 -17.73 -4.44
C ILE A 167 -1.00 -19.04 -5.21
N TRP A 168 -0.71 -19.06 -6.51
CA TRP A 168 -0.88 -20.25 -7.35
C TRP A 168 -0.03 -21.43 -6.86
N VAL A 169 1.25 -21.18 -6.54
CA VAL A 169 2.17 -22.21 -6.04
C VAL A 169 1.70 -22.74 -4.69
N GLY A 170 1.34 -21.84 -3.75
CA GLY A 170 0.84 -22.23 -2.43
C GLY A 170 -0.44 -23.05 -2.49
N TYR A 171 -1.42 -22.62 -3.29
CA TYR A 171 -2.67 -23.35 -3.48
C TYR A 171 -2.46 -24.75 -4.04
N ARG A 172 -1.57 -24.89 -5.04
CA ARG A 172 -1.25 -26.19 -5.64
C ARG A 172 -0.52 -27.12 -4.69
N GLN A 173 0.37 -26.61 -3.84
CA GLN A 173 1.11 -27.45 -2.90
C GLN A 173 0.17 -28.07 -1.86
N ALA A 174 -0.73 -27.27 -1.27
CA ALA A 174 -1.73 -27.76 -0.31
C ALA A 174 -2.62 -28.86 -0.91
N TRP A 175 -3.03 -28.70 -2.18
CA TRP A 175 -3.83 -29.70 -2.90
C TRP A 175 -3.04 -30.95 -3.27
N GLY A 176 -1.77 -30.79 -3.59
CA GLY A 176 -0.87 -31.90 -3.89
C GLY A 176 -0.68 -32.82 -2.68
N GLU A 177 -0.48 -32.25 -1.50
CA GLU A 177 -0.33 -32.97 -0.24
C GLU A 177 -1.63 -33.67 0.20
N ALA A 178 -2.78 -33.02 -0.01
CA ALA A 178 -4.07 -33.66 0.24
C ALA A 178 -4.30 -34.86 -0.68
N THR A 179 -4.03 -34.70 -1.98
CA THR A 179 -4.20 -35.79 -2.95
C THR A 179 -3.22 -36.94 -2.69
N SER A 180 -1.96 -36.66 -2.37
CA SER A 180 -0.98 -37.71 -2.07
C SER A 180 -1.34 -38.49 -0.81
N THR A 181 -1.80 -37.82 0.25
CA THR A 181 -2.24 -38.46 1.48
C THR A 181 -3.43 -39.41 1.22
N LEU A 182 -4.35 -39.01 0.36
CA LEU A 182 -5.51 -39.82 0.00
C LEU A 182 -5.13 -41.05 -0.83
N LEU A 183 -4.21 -40.90 -1.77
CA LEU A 183 -3.67 -42.02 -2.56
C LEU A 183 -2.97 -43.04 -1.64
N GLU A 184 -2.11 -42.57 -0.74
CA GLU A 184 -1.36 -43.45 0.17
C GLU A 184 -2.26 -44.30 1.10
N HIS A 185 -3.42 -43.79 1.52
CA HIS A 185 -4.32 -44.49 2.45
C HIS A 185 -5.40 -45.33 1.75
N GLY A 186 -5.32 -45.45 0.42
CA GLY A 186 -6.23 -46.28 -0.36
C GLY A 186 -7.56 -45.59 -0.71
N LEU A 187 -7.70 -44.27 -0.56
CA LEU A 187 -8.93 -43.51 -0.87
C LEU A 187 -8.92 -43.00 -2.32
N HIS A 188 -8.61 -43.88 -3.27
CA HIS A 188 -8.50 -43.56 -4.69
C HIS A 188 -9.86 -43.27 -5.36
N ASP A 189 -10.96 -43.67 -4.71
CA ASP A 189 -12.35 -43.49 -5.17
C ASP A 189 -12.96 -42.14 -4.77
N MET A 190 -12.19 -41.27 -4.13
CA MET A 190 -12.67 -39.96 -3.69
C MET A 190 -12.84 -38.98 -4.84
N THR A 191 -13.92 -38.22 -4.82
CA THR A 191 -14.21 -37.19 -5.81
C THR A 191 -13.34 -35.95 -5.59
N VAL A 192 -13.23 -35.05 -6.59
CA VAL A 192 -12.52 -33.77 -6.44
C VAL A 192 -13.00 -32.98 -5.22
N ARG A 193 -14.31 -33.02 -4.96
CA ARG A 193 -14.93 -32.35 -3.80
C ARG A 193 -14.54 -32.99 -2.47
N ASP A 194 -14.30 -34.30 -2.44
CA ASP A 194 -13.78 -34.98 -1.25
C ASP A 194 -12.33 -34.56 -0.96
N VAL A 195 -11.52 -34.38 -1.99
CA VAL A 195 -10.15 -33.87 -1.88
C VAL A 195 -10.12 -32.44 -1.31
N GLU A 196 -11.04 -31.57 -1.75
CA GLU A 196 -11.20 -30.21 -1.20
C GLU A 196 -11.51 -30.23 0.30
N ILE A 197 -12.46 -31.08 0.72
CA ILE A 197 -12.81 -31.25 2.14
C ILE A 197 -11.58 -31.71 2.95
N VAL A 198 -10.81 -32.65 2.41
CA VAL A 198 -9.59 -33.16 3.06
C VAL A 198 -8.51 -32.09 3.15
N GLY A 199 -8.33 -31.26 2.11
CA GLY A 199 -7.42 -30.12 2.13
C GLY A 199 -7.72 -29.16 3.28
N HIS A 200 -9.00 -28.79 3.47
CA HIS A 200 -9.40 -27.94 4.59
C HIS A 200 -9.24 -28.60 5.96
N ILE A 201 -9.41 -29.93 6.04
CA ILE A 201 -9.15 -30.69 7.27
C ILE A 201 -7.67 -30.61 7.65
N MET A 202 -6.78 -30.82 6.68
CA MET A 202 -5.33 -30.79 6.88
C MET A 202 -4.84 -29.39 7.26
N GLU A 203 -5.36 -28.36 6.60
CA GLU A 203 -5.01 -26.96 6.83
C GLU A 203 -5.38 -26.50 8.26
N ARG A 204 -6.54 -26.91 8.78
CA ARG A 204 -7.02 -26.43 10.09
C ARG A 204 -6.57 -27.28 11.28
N GLY A 205 -6.28 -28.55 11.07
CA GLY A 205 -5.95 -29.49 12.14
C GLY A 205 -7.15 -29.88 13.00
N GLU A 206 -7.87 -28.93 13.60
CA GLU A 206 -9.11 -29.14 14.37
C GLU A 206 -10.31 -28.48 13.68
N PHE A 207 -11.42 -29.20 13.59
CA PHE A 207 -12.59 -28.74 12.84
C PHE A 207 -13.91 -29.34 13.34
N THR A 208 -15.01 -28.69 12.97
CA THR A 208 -16.37 -29.24 13.10
C THR A 208 -17.02 -29.44 11.73
N ILE A 209 -17.99 -30.35 11.64
CA ILE A 209 -18.70 -30.61 10.37
C ILE A 209 -19.37 -29.35 9.80
N PRO A 210 -20.07 -28.50 10.60
CA PRO A 210 -20.66 -27.28 10.06
C PRO A 210 -19.63 -26.28 9.54
N GLU A 211 -18.44 -26.20 10.15
CA GLU A 211 -17.35 -25.34 9.66
C GLU A 211 -16.84 -25.83 8.30
N LEU A 212 -16.60 -27.14 8.16
CA LEU A 212 -16.19 -27.71 6.87
C LEU A 212 -17.24 -27.51 5.78
N MET A 213 -18.53 -27.61 6.11
CA MET A 213 -19.60 -27.34 5.15
C MET A 213 -19.53 -25.90 4.63
N LYS A 214 -19.27 -24.92 5.50
CA LYS A 214 -19.14 -23.51 5.10
C LYS A 214 -17.93 -23.27 4.19
N LEU A 215 -16.81 -23.96 4.45
CA LEU A 215 -15.57 -23.77 3.70
C LEU A 215 -15.63 -24.46 2.32
N SER A 216 -16.07 -25.72 2.30
CA SER A 216 -16.11 -26.54 1.08
C SER A 216 -17.37 -26.33 0.22
N ASN A 217 -18.37 -25.60 0.74
CA ASN A 217 -19.71 -25.48 0.14
C ASN A 217 -20.34 -26.84 -0.20
N ALA A 218 -19.96 -27.90 0.51
CA ALA A 218 -20.44 -29.25 0.29
C ALA A 218 -21.64 -29.57 1.20
N SER A 219 -22.48 -30.52 0.75
CA SER A 219 -23.62 -30.97 1.56
C SER A 219 -23.15 -31.59 2.87
N LYS A 220 -23.98 -31.51 3.92
CA LYS A 220 -23.70 -32.14 5.22
C LYS A 220 -23.38 -33.63 5.10
N ILE A 221 -24.11 -34.33 4.23
CA ILE A 221 -23.96 -35.78 4.03
C ILE A 221 -22.62 -36.07 3.37
N THR A 222 -22.21 -35.28 2.37
CA THR A 222 -20.90 -35.40 1.72
C THR A 222 -19.79 -35.24 2.76
N VAL A 223 -19.74 -34.09 3.45
CA VAL A 223 -18.73 -33.81 4.48
C VAL A 223 -18.69 -34.90 5.55
N TRP A 224 -19.86 -35.32 6.04
CA TRP A 224 -19.93 -36.38 7.05
C TRP A 224 -19.36 -37.71 6.53
N ARG A 225 -19.73 -38.15 5.31
CA ARG A 225 -19.19 -39.39 4.72
C ARG A 225 -17.68 -39.31 4.52
N THR A 226 -17.17 -38.19 4.01
CA THR A 226 -15.73 -37.93 3.85
C THR A 226 -15.02 -38.06 5.19
N VAL A 227 -15.50 -37.38 6.23
CA VAL A 227 -14.93 -37.44 7.59
C VAL A 227 -14.98 -38.87 8.15
N GLN A 228 -16.08 -39.59 7.99
CA GLN A 228 -16.18 -40.99 8.46
C GLN A 228 -15.15 -41.90 7.77
N ARG A 229 -14.95 -41.75 6.46
CA ARG A 229 -13.91 -42.51 5.73
C ARG A 229 -12.52 -42.20 6.29
N LEU A 230 -12.22 -40.93 6.60
CA LEU A 230 -10.94 -40.54 7.19
C LEU A 230 -10.78 -41.07 8.62
N VAL A 231 -11.85 -41.12 9.41
CA VAL A 231 -11.84 -41.71 10.76
C VAL A 231 -11.57 -43.21 10.70
N GLN A 232 -12.23 -43.93 9.79
CA GLN A 232 -11.99 -45.36 9.57
C GLN A 232 -10.54 -45.66 9.19
N LYS A 233 -9.88 -44.73 8.50
CA LYS A 233 -8.49 -44.82 8.07
C LYS A 233 -7.49 -44.28 9.11
N GLY A 234 -7.97 -43.83 10.27
CA GLY A 234 -7.14 -43.29 11.35
C GLY A 234 -6.51 -41.93 11.03
N LEU A 235 -6.94 -41.25 9.96
CA LEU A 235 -6.46 -39.92 9.59
C LEU A 235 -7.11 -38.80 10.39
N VAL A 236 -8.29 -39.07 10.96
CA VAL A 236 -9.05 -38.16 11.80
C VAL A 236 -9.51 -38.88 13.05
N VAL A 237 -9.40 -38.22 14.21
CA VAL A 237 -9.89 -38.74 15.49
C VAL A 237 -10.97 -37.80 16.02
N GLN A 238 -12.05 -38.38 16.53
CA GLN A 238 -13.07 -37.61 17.24
C GLN A 238 -12.53 -37.24 18.61
N THR A 239 -12.58 -35.96 18.97
CA THR A 239 -12.20 -35.50 20.31
C THR A 239 -13.40 -35.48 21.25
N ASP A 240 -13.15 -35.55 22.56
CA ASP A 240 -14.20 -35.41 23.58
C ASP A 240 -14.71 -33.97 23.74
N LYS A 241 -14.05 -33.02 23.06
CA LYS A 241 -14.42 -31.61 23.10
C LYS A 241 -15.59 -31.34 22.16
N THR A 242 -16.50 -30.50 22.63
CA THR A 242 -17.60 -29.97 21.82
C THR A 242 -17.49 -28.46 21.69
N ARG A 243 -17.75 -27.93 20.49
CA ARG A 243 -17.82 -26.49 20.24
C ARG A 243 -19.28 -26.04 20.22
N LEU A 244 -19.57 -24.94 20.90
CA LEU A 244 -20.85 -24.23 20.73
C LEU A 244 -20.97 -23.76 19.28
N SER A 245 -22.18 -23.81 18.72
CA SER A 245 -22.40 -23.38 17.34
C SER A 245 -21.99 -21.91 17.17
N SER A 246 -20.98 -21.65 16.34
CA SER A 246 -20.33 -20.35 16.17
C SER A 246 -21.15 -19.28 15.44
N ASN A 247 -22.44 -19.53 15.17
CA ASN A 247 -23.34 -18.49 14.68
C ASN A 247 -23.81 -17.68 15.88
N GLY A 248 -23.13 -16.56 16.15
CA GLY A 248 -23.14 -15.73 17.35
C GLY A 248 -24.46 -15.09 17.79
N LEU A 249 -25.58 -15.80 17.82
CA LEU A 249 -26.79 -15.40 18.53
C LEU A 249 -27.37 -16.60 19.29
N GLY A 250 -27.13 -16.66 20.59
CA GLY A 250 -28.01 -17.31 21.56
C GLY A 250 -28.52 -18.72 21.24
N GLY A 251 -27.65 -19.72 21.42
CA GLY A 251 -28.02 -20.89 22.24
C GLY A 251 -29.14 -21.84 21.80
N ARG A 252 -29.42 -22.02 20.50
CA ARG A 252 -30.41 -23.03 20.05
C ARG A 252 -29.88 -24.06 19.03
N GLY A 253 -28.58 -24.33 19.06
CA GLY A 253 -27.92 -25.36 18.25
C GLY A 253 -27.39 -26.51 19.10
N LYS A 254 -27.52 -27.76 18.63
CA LYS A 254 -26.82 -28.88 19.27
C LYS A 254 -25.30 -28.63 19.23
N PRO A 255 -24.57 -28.90 20.32
CA PRO A 255 -23.12 -28.76 20.33
C PRO A 255 -22.52 -29.63 19.22
N SER A 256 -21.58 -29.06 18.47
CA SER A 256 -20.91 -29.77 17.38
C SER A 256 -19.66 -30.45 17.91
N ARG A 257 -19.50 -31.74 17.60
CA ARG A 257 -18.31 -32.52 17.94
C ARG A 257 -17.11 -31.98 17.19
N ILE A 258 -15.98 -31.88 17.88
CA ILE A 258 -14.71 -31.46 17.28
C ILE A 258 -13.94 -32.70 16.84
N TYR A 259 -13.46 -32.67 15.61
CA TYR A 259 -12.59 -33.68 15.01
C TYR A 259 -11.19 -33.10 14.88
N ARG A 260 -10.17 -33.94 15.03
CA ARG A 260 -8.77 -33.57 14.87
C ARG A 260 -8.11 -34.44 13.81
N TYR A 261 -7.45 -33.81 12.84
CA TYR A 261 -6.58 -34.47 11.89
C TYR A 261 -5.29 -34.93 12.59
N VAL A 262 -4.96 -36.22 12.47
CA VAL A 262 -3.80 -36.83 13.16
C VAL A 262 -2.58 -37.01 12.25
N GLY A 263 -2.75 -36.97 10.92
CA GLY A 263 -1.67 -37.06 9.93
C GLY A 263 -0.72 -38.26 10.09
N LYS A 264 0.37 -38.29 9.30
CA LYS A 264 1.42 -39.33 9.40
C LYS A 264 2.15 -39.34 10.75
N SER A 265 2.19 -38.22 11.47
CA SER A 265 2.91 -38.11 12.75
C SER A 265 2.17 -38.72 13.95
N GLY A 266 0.89 -39.08 13.81
CA GLY A 266 0.08 -39.66 14.89
C GLY A 266 0.24 -41.17 15.08
N GLN A 267 0.73 -41.90 14.07
CA GLN A 267 0.86 -43.36 14.16
C GLN A 267 2.04 -43.81 15.03
N ASP A 268 3.11 -43.01 15.15
CA ASP A 268 4.29 -43.37 15.95
C ASP A 268 4.08 -43.22 17.47
N LYS A 269 3.17 -42.36 17.92
CA LYS A 269 2.94 -42.13 19.36
C LYS A 269 1.97 -43.11 20.01
N THR A 270 1.14 -43.81 19.24
CA THR A 270 0.09 -44.68 19.81
C THR A 270 0.63 -46.08 20.16
N ILE A 271 1.78 -46.49 19.59
CA ILE A 271 2.37 -47.82 19.85
C ILE A 271 3.23 -47.83 21.14
N LEU A 272 3.67 -46.68 21.66
CA LEU A 272 4.45 -46.62 22.91
C LEU A 272 3.60 -46.58 24.20
N GLY A 273 2.28 -46.44 24.12
CA GLY A 273 1.42 -46.22 25.30
C GLY A 273 0.79 -47.46 25.94
N SER A 274 0.90 -48.66 25.34
CA SER A 274 0.12 -49.83 25.78
C SER A 274 0.90 -50.94 26.48
N LYS A 275 2.11 -50.67 26.99
CA LYS A 275 2.94 -51.65 27.73
C LYS A 275 3.45 -51.11 29.06
N THR A 276 2.58 -50.79 30.01
CA THR A 276 2.92 -50.90 31.45
C THR A 276 1.67 -50.76 32.31
N THR A 277 1.07 -51.89 32.68
CA THR A 277 0.47 -52.15 34.00
C THR A 277 0.00 -53.60 34.00
N SER A 278 0.89 -54.48 34.45
CA SER A 278 0.55 -55.71 35.16
C SER A 278 1.41 -55.76 36.41
#